data_AF-A0A933J2B7-F1
#
_entry.id   AF-A0A933J2B7-F1
#
_cell.length_a   1.000
_cell.length_b   1.000
_cell.length_c   1.000
_cell.angle_alpha   90.00
_cell.angle_beta   90.00
_cell.angle_gamma   90.00
#
_symmetry.space_group_name_H-M   'P 1'
#
loop_
_entity.id
_entity.type
_entity.pdbx_description
1 polymer ?
#
loop_
_entity_poly.entity_id
_entity_poly.type
_entity_poly.pdbx_seq_one_letter_code
_entity_poly.pdbx_strand_id
1 'polypeptide(L)'
;AFNISQNKFDDEEPAWSPDGKKVAFVSDRDGQRAIYTADFALAGLKNIKRITFSGWDDQPAWSPDGKWIAFVSARPTRQPIYITSAEGGIPRIVDDSDMFAVSVTWAPDSTIVTDMPNDSTRAPLYQARPDLSSPNSGHPYEMRRMTTTRLDPGINKLNGRVADSYIALQARLKQEVGYDFLSVLADMTRPIDLTCDITCDTLSWHKAGRAFDTRLDYTDARGSALEIVREDQQGETFFRMFLRAAAQDGSMGEPMKQAPWDLGYRARWIIGRGEGGVKKPVPYGFYVDFTELARAYGWERISAHDGDDFDWRTNKVAAEYWHYQRMDELNWYQAMREVFSETELSTLSDWNTLANKLDYEPYLLYLKGVPAPSKAWQWYALEP
;
A
#
# COMPACT_ATOMS: atom_id res chain seq x y z
N ALA A 1 -4.34 -34.20 -2.09
CA ALA A 1 -4.53 -33.08 -3.03
C ALA A 1 -3.80 -33.42 -4.32
N PHE A 2 -4.37 -33.10 -5.49
CA PHE A 2 -3.76 -33.33 -6.79
C PHE A 2 -3.59 -31.96 -7.48
N ASN A 3 -2.35 -31.60 -7.82
CA ASN A 3 -2.06 -30.37 -8.56
C ASN A 3 -2.56 -30.56 -10.01
N ILE A 4 -3.65 -29.91 -10.38
CA ILE A 4 -4.25 -30.02 -11.72
C ILE A 4 -3.62 -29.08 -12.76
N SER A 5 -2.90 -28.04 -12.32
CA SER A 5 -2.28 -27.07 -13.22
C SER A 5 -0.91 -27.52 -13.73
N GLN A 6 -0.25 -28.43 -12.99
CA GLN A 6 1.04 -29.05 -13.35
C GLN A 6 2.12 -28.03 -13.70
N ASN A 7 2.09 -26.87 -13.04
CA ASN A 7 2.99 -25.75 -13.29
C ASN A 7 3.94 -25.50 -12.10
N LYS A 8 5.07 -24.82 -12.38
CA LYS A 8 6.11 -24.45 -11.41
C LYS A 8 5.94 -23.05 -10.82
N PHE A 9 4.91 -22.34 -11.29
CA PHE A 9 4.53 -20.97 -10.94
C PHE A 9 3.31 -21.03 -10.01
N ASP A 10 3.04 -19.95 -9.26
CA ASP A 10 1.94 -19.92 -8.31
C ASP A 10 0.62 -19.78 -9.08
N ASP A 11 -0.23 -20.81 -8.97
CA ASP A 11 -1.58 -20.81 -9.53
C ASP A 11 -2.58 -20.82 -8.35
N GLU A 12 -3.28 -19.71 -8.16
CA GLU A 12 -4.06 -19.42 -6.96
C GLU A 12 -5.51 -19.00 -7.29
N GLU A 13 -6.36 -18.95 -6.26
CA GLU A 13 -7.72 -18.39 -6.31
C GLU A 13 -8.61 -18.92 -7.46
N PRO A 14 -8.84 -20.25 -7.55
CA PRO A 14 -9.62 -20.81 -8.64
C PRO A 14 -11.11 -20.47 -8.52
N ALA A 15 -11.70 -20.05 -9.63
CA ALA A 15 -13.13 -19.80 -9.78
C ALA A 15 -13.69 -20.58 -10.97
N TRP A 16 -14.73 -21.36 -10.71
CA TRP A 16 -15.34 -22.24 -11.71
C TRP A 16 -16.37 -21.50 -12.57
N SER A 17 -16.40 -21.81 -13.87
CA SER A 17 -17.52 -21.40 -14.72
C SER A 17 -18.82 -22.05 -14.24
N PRO A 18 -19.98 -21.42 -14.46
CA PRO A 18 -21.27 -21.95 -14.00
C PRO A 18 -21.60 -23.33 -14.58
N ASP A 19 -21.07 -23.65 -15.76
CA ASP A 19 -21.23 -24.96 -16.40
C ASP A 19 -20.16 -25.99 -15.99
N GLY A 20 -19.21 -25.60 -15.13
CA GLY A 20 -18.15 -26.45 -14.61
C GLY A 20 -17.08 -26.87 -15.63
N LYS A 21 -17.09 -26.30 -16.85
CA LYS A 21 -16.16 -26.71 -17.92
C LYS A 21 -14.88 -25.90 -17.97
N LYS A 22 -14.88 -24.70 -17.39
CA LYS A 22 -13.73 -23.81 -17.36
C LYS A 22 -13.40 -23.43 -15.92
N VAL A 23 -12.14 -23.11 -15.69
CA VAL A 23 -11.65 -22.51 -14.45
C VAL A 23 -10.96 -21.20 -14.79
N ALA A 24 -11.29 -20.15 -14.05
CA ALA A 24 -10.49 -18.93 -13.97
C ALA A 24 -9.57 -19.05 -12.75
N PHE A 25 -8.34 -18.57 -12.84
CA PHE A 25 -7.38 -18.64 -11.73
C PHE A 25 -6.32 -17.54 -11.91
N VAL A 26 -5.69 -17.17 -10.80
CA VAL A 26 -4.58 -16.21 -10.82
C VAL A 26 -3.28 -16.96 -11.08
N SER A 27 -2.42 -16.41 -11.94
CA SER A 27 -1.08 -16.94 -12.14
C SER A 27 -0.06 -15.83 -12.36
N ASP A 28 1.14 -16.02 -11.83
CA ASP A 28 2.30 -15.15 -12.00
C ASP A 28 3.26 -15.63 -13.10
N ARG A 29 2.88 -16.64 -13.89
CA ARG A 29 3.72 -17.30 -14.92
C ARG A 29 4.35 -16.38 -15.97
N ASP A 30 3.81 -15.18 -16.14
CA ASP A 30 4.29 -14.16 -17.08
C ASP A 30 4.92 -12.94 -16.36
N GLY A 31 5.37 -13.11 -15.11
CA GLY A 31 6.09 -12.11 -14.33
C GLY A 31 5.24 -11.16 -13.49
N GLN A 32 3.91 -11.16 -13.67
CA GLN A 32 2.96 -10.41 -12.84
C GLN A 32 1.67 -11.23 -12.67
N ARG A 33 1.00 -11.08 -11.52
CA ARG A 33 -0.30 -11.72 -11.25
C ARG A 33 -1.33 -11.27 -12.28
N ALA A 34 -1.89 -12.23 -12.99
CA ALA A 34 -2.94 -12.02 -13.96
C ALA A 34 -3.96 -13.15 -13.90
N ILE A 35 -5.17 -12.88 -14.40
CA ILE A 35 -6.22 -13.89 -14.48
C ILE A 35 -6.06 -14.68 -15.76
N TYR A 36 -6.10 -16.00 -15.62
CA TYR A 36 -6.10 -16.96 -16.71
C TYR A 36 -7.41 -17.72 -16.70
N THR A 37 -7.82 -18.19 -17.88
CA THR A 37 -8.85 -19.22 -18.00
C THR A 37 -8.26 -20.47 -18.61
N ALA A 38 -8.83 -21.62 -18.25
CA ALA A 38 -8.49 -22.88 -18.85
C ALA A 38 -9.71 -23.79 -18.94
N ASP A 39 -9.74 -24.64 -19.96
CA ASP A 39 -10.68 -25.75 -20.03
C ASP A 39 -10.28 -26.79 -18.99
N PHE A 40 -11.23 -27.17 -18.14
CA PHE A 40 -11.03 -28.21 -17.15
C PHE A 40 -11.16 -29.59 -17.79
N ALA A 41 -10.16 -30.43 -17.58
CA ALA A 41 -10.25 -31.87 -17.81
C ALA A 41 -9.60 -32.61 -16.64
N LEU A 42 -10.12 -33.79 -16.31
CA LEU A 42 -9.57 -34.66 -15.26
C LEU A 42 -8.07 -34.98 -15.44
N ALA A 43 -7.58 -34.93 -16.68
CA ALA A 43 -6.17 -35.19 -17.01
C ALA A 43 -5.27 -33.94 -16.92
N GLY A 44 -5.81 -32.77 -16.55
CA GLY A 44 -5.10 -31.49 -16.47
C GLY A 44 -5.79 -30.36 -17.23
N LEU A 45 -5.39 -29.13 -16.93
CA LEU A 45 -5.89 -27.93 -17.60
C LEU A 45 -5.47 -27.89 -19.08
N LYS A 46 -6.40 -27.48 -19.95
CA LYS A 46 -6.16 -27.31 -21.40
C LYS A 46 -6.52 -25.90 -21.84
N ASN A 47 -5.99 -25.49 -23.00
CA ASN A 47 -6.30 -24.21 -23.64
C ASN A 47 -6.15 -23.02 -22.68
N ILE A 48 -5.06 -23.02 -21.90
CA ILE A 48 -4.81 -21.97 -20.93
C ILE A 48 -4.60 -20.65 -21.65
N LYS A 49 -5.33 -19.62 -21.26
CA LYS A 49 -5.32 -18.30 -21.88
C LYS A 49 -5.24 -17.22 -20.82
N ARG A 50 -4.33 -16.25 -21.00
CA ARG A 50 -4.28 -15.04 -20.19
C ARG A 50 -5.43 -14.11 -20.57
N ILE A 51 -6.14 -13.61 -19.57
CA ILE A 51 -7.35 -12.78 -19.72
C ILE A 51 -7.08 -11.33 -19.34
N THR A 52 -6.19 -11.08 -18.37
CA THR A 52 -5.85 -9.72 -17.93
C THR A 52 -4.36 -9.43 -18.10
N PHE A 53 -4.03 -8.16 -18.33
CA PHE A 53 -2.67 -7.72 -18.68
C PHE A 53 -2.21 -6.51 -17.85
N SER A 54 -3.05 -6.00 -16.95
CA SER A 54 -2.75 -4.84 -16.11
C SER A 54 -1.74 -5.13 -14.99
N GLY A 55 -1.63 -6.40 -14.60
CA GLY A 55 -0.83 -6.82 -13.45
C GLY A 55 -1.61 -6.61 -12.15
N TRP A 56 -1.35 -7.47 -11.16
CA TRP A 56 -2.00 -7.45 -9.84
C TRP A 56 -3.52 -7.65 -9.91
N ASP A 57 -3.97 -8.52 -10.81
CA ASP A 57 -5.40 -8.86 -10.95
C ASP A 57 -5.71 -10.16 -10.19
N ASP A 58 -6.62 -10.07 -9.23
CA ASP A 58 -6.94 -11.10 -8.25
C ASP A 58 -8.46 -11.37 -8.17
N GLN A 59 -8.82 -12.42 -7.44
CA GLN A 59 -10.19 -12.78 -7.05
C GLN A 59 -11.16 -12.90 -8.22
N PRO A 60 -10.85 -13.73 -9.23
CA PRO A 60 -11.74 -13.90 -10.36
C PRO A 60 -13.08 -14.49 -9.92
N ALA A 61 -14.18 -14.01 -10.48
CA ALA A 61 -15.50 -14.61 -10.30
C ALA A 61 -16.28 -14.62 -11.62
N TRP A 62 -16.80 -15.78 -11.97
CA TRP A 62 -17.63 -15.95 -13.17
C TRP A 62 -19.02 -15.38 -12.97
N SER A 63 -19.52 -14.67 -13.98
CA SER A 63 -20.93 -14.31 -14.03
C SER A 63 -21.82 -15.55 -14.15
N PRO A 64 -23.07 -15.52 -13.66
CA PRO A 64 -23.97 -16.67 -13.73
C PRO A 64 -24.27 -17.12 -15.16
N ASP A 65 -24.18 -16.21 -16.13
CA ASP A 65 -24.36 -16.49 -17.57
C ASP A 65 -23.08 -17.00 -18.27
N GLY A 66 -21.96 -17.07 -17.56
CA GLY A 66 -20.68 -17.57 -18.04
C GLY A 66 -19.96 -16.68 -19.06
N LYS A 67 -20.44 -15.44 -19.30
CA LYS A 67 -19.87 -14.55 -20.33
C LYS A 67 -18.80 -13.60 -19.79
N TRP A 68 -18.81 -13.35 -18.49
CA TRP A 68 -17.98 -12.34 -17.85
C TRP A 68 -17.19 -12.93 -16.69
N ILE A 69 -16.04 -12.32 -16.44
CA ILE A 69 -15.23 -12.52 -15.25
C ILE A 69 -15.13 -11.17 -14.56
N ALA A 70 -15.63 -11.10 -13.34
CA ALA A 70 -15.35 -10.00 -12.42
C ALA A 70 -14.04 -10.28 -11.69
N PHE A 71 -13.31 -9.23 -11.34
CA PHE A 71 -12.06 -9.35 -10.61
C PHE A 71 -11.68 -8.06 -9.90
N VAL A 72 -10.83 -8.20 -8.89
CA VAL A 72 -10.20 -7.09 -8.18
C VAL A 72 -8.88 -6.77 -8.87
N SER A 73 -8.65 -5.52 -9.25
CA SER A 73 -7.32 -5.08 -9.70
C SER A 73 -6.64 -4.36 -8.54
N ALA A 74 -5.70 -5.02 -7.88
CA ALA A 74 -4.95 -4.52 -6.73
C ALA A 74 -3.90 -3.51 -7.20
N ARG A 75 -4.34 -2.29 -7.50
CA ARG A 75 -3.44 -1.17 -7.75
C ARG A 75 -3.03 -0.55 -6.40
N PRO A 76 -1.84 0.06 -6.28
CA PRO A 76 -1.28 0.47 -4.98
C PRO A 76 -2.12 1.44 -4.13
N THR A 77 -3.14 2.09 -4.70
CA THR A 77 -3.97 3.07 -4.00
C THR A 77 -5.47 2.78 -4.05
N ARG A 78 -5.93 1.77 -4.81
CA ARG A 78 -7.35 1.40 -4.97
C ARG A 78 -7.49 -0.06 -5.38
N GLN A 79 -8.62 -0.69 -5.03
CA GLN A 79 -8.99 -2.04 -5.43
C GLN A 79 -10.29 -2.01 -6.27
N PRO A 80 -10.30 -1.40 -7.47
CA PRO A 80 -11.51 -1.29 -8.25
C PRO A 80 -11.94 -2.67 -8.71
N ILE A 81 -13.26 -2.85 -8.80
CA ILE A 81 -13.82 -4.05 -9.40
C ILE A 81 -13.92 -3.81 -10.89
N TYR A 82 -13.26 -4.69 -11.64
CA TYR A 82 -13.35 -4.76 -13.09
C TYR A 82 -14.20 -5.94 -13.49
N ILE A 83 -14.76 -5.86 -14.69
CA ILE A 83 -15.20 -7.04 -15.41
C ILE A 83 -14.56 -7.09 -16.79
N THR A 84 -14.30 -8.29 -17.28
CA THR A 84 -13.86 -8.54 -18.65
C THR A 84 -14.59 -9.74 -19.23
N SER A 85 -14.55 -9.91 -20.55
CA SER A 85 -15.12 -11.09 -21.19
C SER A 85 -14.33 -12.34 -20.78
N ALA A 86 -15.05 -13.44 -20.55
CA ALA A 86 -14.44 -14.75 -20.30
C ALA A 86 -13.55 -15.26 -21.46
N GLU A 87 -13.75 -14.71 -22.66
CA GLU A 87 -12.93 -14.99 -23.84
C GLU A 87 -11.77 -13.99 -24.01
N GLY A 88 -11.59 -13.06 -23.07
CA GLY A 88 -10.61 -11.98 -23.12
C GLY A 88 -11.15 -10.72 -23.80
N GLY A 89 -10.57 -9.57 -23.43
CA GLY A 89 -10.98 -8.27 -23.91
C GLY A 89 -10.54 -7.16 -22.96
N ILE A 90 -10.80 -5.90 -23.34
CA ILE A 90 -10.46 -4.74 -22.52
C ILE A 90 -11.36 -4.75 -21.26
N PRO A 91 -10.79 -4.83 -20.05
CA PRO A 91 -11.56 -4.77 -18.82
C PRO A 91 -12.26 -3.42 -18.67
N ARG A 92 -13.49 -3.45 -18.14
CA ARG A 92 -14.25 -2.25 -17.77
C ARG A 92 -14.44 -2.18 -16.27
N ILE A 93 -14.27 -0.99 -15.71
CA ILE A 93 -14.57 -0.73 -14.30
C ILE A 93 -16.09 -0.80 -14.11
N VAL A 94 -16.53 -1.45 -13.04
CA VAL A 94 -17.94 -1.56 -12.65
C VAL A 94 -18.22 -1.02 -11.25
N ASP A 95 -17.18 -0.97 -10.41
CA ASP A 95 -17.20 -0.27 -9.14
C ASP A 95 -15.83 0.38 -8.93
N ASP A 96 -15.83 1.71 -8.82
CA ASP A 96 -14.67 2.55 -8.50
C ASP A 96 -14.81 3.22 -7.13
N SER A 97 -15.78 2.77 -6.30
CA SER A 97 -15.93 3.24 -4.94
C SER A 97 -14.72 2.85 -4.09
N ASP A 98 -14.43 3.63 -3.04
CA ASP A 98 -13.23 3.51 -2.19
C ASP A 98 -13.26 2.30 -1.23
N MET A 99 -13.82 1.18 -1.69
CA MET A 99 -13.98 -0.04 -0.89
C MET A 99 -12.82 -1.00 -1.11
N PHE A 100 -12.26 -1.50 -0.01
CA PHE A 100 -11.35 -2.65 0.00
C PHE A 100 -12.16 -3.93 -0.20
N ALA A 101 -12.54 -4.24 -1.44
CA ALA A 101 -13.21 -5.50 -1.76
C ALA A 101 -12.20 -6.65 -1.59
N VAL A 102 -12.40 -7.47 -0.56
CA VAL A 102 -11.59 -8.69 -0.28
C VAL A 102 -12.20 -9.95 -0.89
N SER A 103 -13.29 -9.83 -1.63
CA SER A 103 -13.88 -10.90 -2.44
C SER A 103 -14.88 -10.27 -3.41
N VAL A 104 -14.93 -10.78 -4.64
CA VAL A 104 -15.96 -10.46 -5.62
C VAL A 104 -16.80 -11.71 -5.86
N THR A 105 -18.12 -11.59 -5.75
CA THR A 105 -19.04 -12.65 -6.15
C THR A 105 -20.21 -12.09 -6.93
N TRP A 106 -20.88 -12.95 -7.69
CA TRP A 106 -22.09 -12.59 -8.44
C TRP A 106 -23.32 -13.10 -7.72
N ALA A 107 -24.29 -12.23 -7.51
CA ALA A 107 -25.63 -12.62 -7.15
C ALA A 107 -26.33 -13.32 -8.33
N PRO A 108 -27.38 -14.13 -8.06
CA PRO A 108 -28.12 -14.84 -9.11
C PRO A 108 -28.73 -13.95 -10.21
N ASP A 109 -28.97 -12.68 -9.92
CA ASP A 109 -29.49 -11.67 -10.85
C ASP A 109 -28.40 -10.94 -11.64
N SER A 110 -27.15 -11.41 -11.56
CA SER A 110 -25.97 -10.80 -12.18
C SER A 110 -25.60 -9.42 -11.62
N THR A 111 -25.95 -9.15 -10.36
CA THR A 111 -25.34 -8.04 -9.60
C THR A 111 -24.07 -8.50 -8.89
N ILE A 112 -23.12 -7.59 -8.66
CA ILE A 112 -21.86 -7.89 -7.97
C ILE A 112 -22.05 -7.65 -6.46
N VAL A 113 -21.53 -8.56 -5.64
CA VAL A 113 -21.57 -8.50 -4.18
C VAL A 113 -20.14 -8.59 -3.63
N THR A 114 -19.83 -7.78 -2.62
CA THR A 114 -18.52 -7.71 -1.95
C THR A 114 -18.66 -8.12 -0.49
N ASP A 115 -17.80 -9.02 0.01
CA ASP A 115 -17.71 -9.33 1.45
C ASP A 115 -16.82 -8.31 2.18
N MET A 116 -17.26 -7.84 3.36
CA MET A 116 -16.55 -6.88 4.20
C MET A 116 -16.14 -7.52 5.53
N PRO A 117 -14.90 -7.35 6.01
CA PRO A 117 -14.56 -7.63 7.40
C PRO A 117 -15.25 -6.59 8.29
N ASN A 118 -16.32 -7.01 8.97
CA ASN A 118 -17.06 -6.16 9.88
C ASN A 118 -16.30 -6.02 11.21
N ASP A 119 -15.62 -4.89 11.44
CA ASP A 119 -15.29 -4.41 12.80
C ASP A 119 -15.73 -2.94 12.98
N SER A 120 -17.04 -2.72 12.85
CA SER A 120 -17.66 -1.39 12.91
C SER A 120 -18.17 -0.98 14.30
N THR A 121 -17.72 -1.62 15.40
CA THR A 121 -18.24 -1.31 16.75
C THR A 121 -17.39 -0.35 17.59
N ARG A 122 -16.24 0.12 17.11
CA ARG A 122 -15.51 1.22 17.75
C ARG A 122 -15.90 2.54 17.09
N ALA A 123 -16.48 3.45 17.88
CA ALA A 123 -16.59 4.86 17.48
C ALA A 123 -15.20 5.36 17.05
N PRO A 124 -15.10 6.19 15.99
CA PRO A 124 -13.80 6.66 15.50
C PRO A 124 -13.10 7.42 16.64
N LEU A 125 -11.85 7.04 16.92
CA LEU A 125 -11.03 7.64 17.99
C LEU A 125 -10.72 9.13 17.72
N TYR A 126 -11.00 9.60 16.51
CA TYR A 126 -10.84 10.97 16.06
C TYR A 126 -11.91 11.32 15.01
N GLN A 127 -12.44 12.54 15.08
CA GLN A 127 -13.20 13.15 13.99
C GLN A 127 -12.42 14.36 13.48
N ALA A 128 -12.20 14.41 12.17
CA ALA A 128 -11.54 15.54 11.52
C ALA A 128 -12.30 16.84 11.84
N ARG A 129 -11.56 17.86 12.28
CA ARG A 129 -12.12 19.21 12.43
C ARG A 129 -12.00 19.96 11.10
N PRO A 130 -12.96 20.85 10.76
CA PRO A 130 -12.79 21.75 9.64
C PRO A 130 -11.51 22.56 9.82
N ASP A 131 -10.70 22.59 8.77
CA ASP A 131 -9.41 23.27 8.73
C ASP A 131 -9.59 24.77 9.05
N LEU A 132 -8.77 25.28 9.98
CA LEU A 132 -8.77 26.69 10.40
C LEU A 132 -7.69 27.52 9.68
N SER A 133 -6.93 26.93 8.75
CA SER A 133 -5.95 27.68 7.98
C SER A 133 -6.65 28.72 7.11
N SER A 134 -6.27 29.98 7.30
CA SER A 134 -6.57 31.06 6.36
C SER A 134 -5.34 31.19 5.47
N PRO A 135 -5.32 30.59 4.28
CA PRO A 135 -4.12 30.56 3.46
C PRO A 135 -3.74 31.98 3.04
N ASN A 136 -2.56 32.44 3.46
CA ASN A 136 -2.03 33.75 3.06
C ASN A 136 -1.17 33.67 1.79
N SER A 137 -0.92 32.47 1.27
CA SER A 137 0.09 32.17 0.23
C SER A 137 -0.47 31.89 -1.16
N GLY A 138 -1.80 31.88 -1.36
CA GLY A 138 -2.41 31.55 -2.66
C GLY A 138 -2.55 30.05 -2.96
N HIS A 139 -2.27 29.17 -1.97
CA HIS A 139 -2.60 27.75 -2.00
C HIS A 139 -3.76 27.42 -1.06
N PRO A 140 -4.50 26.33 -1.27
CA PRO A 140 -5.59 25.96 -0.38
C PRO A 140 -5.16 25.76 1.08
N TYR A 141 -3.94 25.26 1.32
CA TYR A 141 -3.47 24.89 2.66
C TYR A 141 -2.01 25.27 2.92
N GLU A 142 -1.68 25.54 4.19
CA GLU A 142 -0.32 25.84 4.64
C GLU A 142 0.36 24.62 5.27
N MET A 143 1.67 24.51 5.06
CA MET A 143 2.52 23.53 5.75
C MET A 143 2.77 23.96 7.20
N ARG A 144 2.12 23.29 8.15
CA ARG A 144 2.19 23.56 9.58
C ARG A 144 3.41 22.89 10.22
N ARG A 145 4.17 23.66 10.99
CA ARG A 145 5.31 23.13 11.78
C ARG A 145 4.84 22.28 12.96
N MET A 146 5.38 21.08 13.09
CA MET A 146 5.14 20.15 14.19
C MET A 146 6.07 20.47 15.36
N THR A 147 5.57 21.14 16.40
CA THR A 147 6.40 21.62 17.53
C THR A 147 6.82 20.52 18.50
N THR A 148 6.07 19.41 18.54
CA THR A 148 6.31 18.26 19.42
C THR A 148 7.17 17.18 18.77
N THR A 149 7.52 17.33 17.50
CA THR A 149 8.26 16.35 16.71
C THR A 149 9.57 16.94 16.20
N ARG A 150 10.66 16.22 16.40
CA ARG A 150 12.01 16.58 15.93
C ARG A 150 12.44 15.68 14.78
N LEU A 151 13.22 16.25 13.87
CA LEU A 151 13.96 15.56 12.82
C LEU A 151 15.41 16.02 12.91
N ASP A 152 16.35 15.12 12.59
CA ASP A 152 17.78 15.42 12.61
C ASP A 152 18.51 14.65 11.49
N PRO A 153 18.77 15.28 10.33
CA PRO A 153 18.25 16.55 9.81
C PRO A 153 16.85 16.41 9.19
N GLY A 154 16.09 17.49 9.00
CA GLY A 154 14.83 17.43 8.25
C GLY A 154 13.86 18.58 8.48
N ILE A 155 12.75 18.58 7.72
CA ILE A 155 11.70 19.60 7.81
C ILE A 155 10.51 19.01 8.57
N ASN A 156 10.25 19.50 9.77
CA ASN A 156 9.17 19.00 10.63
C ASN A 156 7.85 19.73 10.34
N LYS A 157 7.35 19.61 9.11
CA LYS A 157 6.08 20.19 8.72
C LYS A 157 5.12 19.09 8.25
N LEU A 158 3.82 19.37 8.32
CA LEU A 158 2.81 18.59 7.65
C LEU A 158 1.80 19.55 7.03
N ASN A 159 1.10 19.11 6.00
CA ASN A 159 -0.02 19.84 5.45
C ASN A 159 -1.08 20.07 6.54
N GLY A 160 -1.59 21.30 6.63
CA GLY A 160 -2.59 21.70 7.63
C GLY A 160 -3.79 20.74 7.72
N ARG A 161 -4.16 20.13 6.58
CA ARG A 161 -5.26 19.16 6.47
C ARG A 161 -5.07 17.88 7.28
N VAL A 162 -3.83 17.44 7.43
CA VAL A 162 -3.50 16.16 8.10
C VAL A 162 -2.77 16.35 9.42
N ALA A 163 -2.28 17.56 9.68
CA ALA A 163 -1.51 17.89 10.88
C ALA A 163 -2.27 17.59 12.19
N ASP A 164 -3.55 17.90 12.28
CA ASP A 164 -4.34 17.65 13.50
C ASP A 164 -4.53 16.16 13.76
N SER A 165 -4.66 15.34 12.71
CA SER A 165 -4.71 13.89 12.83
C SER A 165 -3.39 13.34 13.35
N TYR A 166 -2.25 13.80 12.83
CA TYR A 166 -0.93 13.41 13.34
C TYR A 166 -0.75 13.78 14.82
N ILE A 167 -1.13 15.00 15.22
CA ILE A 167 -1.04 15.46 16.62
C ILE A 167 -1.90 14.56 17.52
N ALA A 168 -3.11 14.19 17.07
CA ALA A 168 -3.99 13.32 17.82
C ALA A 168 -3.45 11.88 17.92
N LEU A 169 -2.89 11.34 16.84
CA LEU A 169 -2.19 10.05 16.82
C LEU A 169 -1.01 10.05 17.81
N GLN A 170 -0.15 11.05 17.76
CA GLN A 170 1.00 11.18 18.68
C GLN A 170 0.54 11.20 20.14
N ALA A 171 -0.47 12.03 20.46
CA ALA A 171 -1.00 12.12 21.81
C ALA A 171 -1.60 10.80 22.29
N ARG A 172 -2.38 10.12 21.44
CA ARG A 172 -3.00 8.84 21.76
C ARG A 172 -1.96 7.73 21.94
N LEU A 173 -1.00 7.62 21.02
CA LEU A 173 0.05 6.61 21.10
C LEU A 173 0.85 6.75 22.39
N LYS A 174 1.19 7.98 22.76
CA LYS A 174 1.90 8.26 24.01
C LYS A 174 1.14 7.77 25.25
N GLN A 175 -0.19 7.88 25.25
CA GLN A 175 -1.03 7.37 26.33
C GLN A 175 -1.05 5.83 26.35
N GLU A 176 -1.11 5.17 25.20
CA GLU A 176 -1.19 3.70 25.14
C GLU A 176 0.15 3.02 25.43
N VAL A 177 1.25 3.59 24.94
CA VAL A 177 2.58 2.98 25.04
C VAL A 177 3.38 3.50 26.24
N GLY A 178 3.01 4.66 26.80
CA GLY A 178 3.65 5.27 27.97
C GLY A 178 4.93 6.07 27.69
N TYR A 179 5.26 6.33 26.42
CA TYR A 179 6.35 7.21 25.99
C TYR A 179 6.08 7.83 24.62
N ASP A 180 6.84 8.87 24.27
CA ASP A 180 6.60 9.66 23.06
C ASP A 180 7.40 9.12 21.86
N PHE A 181 6.92 8.01 21.28
CA PHE A 181 7.56 7.34 20.15
C PHE A 181 7.72 8.25 18.92
N LEU A 182 6.70 9.07 18.62
CA LEU A 182 6.70 9.99 17.48
C LEU A 182 7.37 11.34 17.78
N SER A 183 8.02 11.51 18.95
CA SER A 183 8.76 12.74 19.26
C SER A 183 10.00 12.94 18.40
N VAL A 184 10.55 11.86 17.83
CA VAL A 184 11.67 11.92 16.89
C VAL A 184 11.42 10.97 15.72
N LEU A 185 11.46 11.52 14.51
CA LEU A 185 11.22 10.80 13.27
C LEU A 185 12.48 10.73 12.42
N ALA A 186 12.46 9.86 11.40
CA ALA A 186 13.47 9.80 10.36
C ALA A 186 13.19 10.83 9.25
N ASP A 187 11.92 10.96 8.83
CA ASP A 187 11.50 11.90 7.78
C ASP A 187 10.04 12.36 8.01
N MET A 188 9.65 13.47 7.40
CA MET A 188 8.29 14.04 7.50
C MET A 188 7.94 14.99 6.35
N THR A 189 8.90 15.77 5.86
CA THR A 189 8.66 16.64 4.70
C THR A 189 9.91 16.73 3.86
N ARG A 190 9.70 16.53 2.56
CA ARG A 190 10.73 16.67 1.53
C ARG A 190 10.51 17.96 0.72
N PRO A 191 11.57 18.66 0.32
CA PRO A 191 11.48 19.73 -0.67
C PRO A 191 10.85 19.24 -1.98
N ILE A 192 10.10 20.11 -2.68
CA ILE A 192 9.46 19.77 -3.96
C ILE A 192 10.49 19.35 -5.02
N ASP A 193 11.66 19.99 -5.02
CA ASP A 193 12.78 19.79 -5.95
C ASP A 193 13.69 18.61 -5.57
N LEU A 194 13.44 17.93 -4.44
CA LEU A 194 14.21 16.75 -4.08
C LEU A 194 14.00 15.63 -5.11
N THR A 195 15.07 15.22 -5.76
CA THR A 195 15.13 14.04 -6.63
C THR A 195 15.78 12.89 -5.88
N CYS A 196 15.16 11.72 -5.94
CA CYS A 196 15.65 10.51 -5.27
C CYS A 196 16.34 9.56 -6.24
N ASP A 197 17.22 8.71 -5.71
CA ASP A 197 17.70 7.51 -6.41
C ASP A 197 16.72 6.34 -6.20
N ILE A 198 17.13 5.10 -6.52
CA ILE A 198 16.28 3.91 -6.41
C ILE A 198 15.81 3.59 -4.97
N THR A 199 16.36 4.25 -3.95
CA THR A 199 16.06 3.97 -2.54
C THR A 199 14.97 4.89 -1.96
N CYS A 200 14.46 5.86 -2.72
CA CYS A 200 13.29 6.63 -2.33
C CYS A 200 12.43 7.09 -3.53
N ASP A 201 11.13 7.31 -3.32
CA ASP A 201 10.24 7.74 -4.41
C ASP A 201 10.33 9.26 -4.67
N THR A 202 10.59 9.64 -5.93
CA THR A 202 10.54 11.05 -6.38
C THR A 202 9.12 11.62 -6.28
N LEU A 203 8.08 10.78 -6.44
CA LEU A 203 6.66 11.11 -6.27
C LEU A 203 6.15 10.76 -4.86
N SER A 204 6.95 11.13 -3.87
CA SER A 204 6.66 10.87 -2.46
C SER A 204 5.61 11.82 -1.87
N TRP A 205 4.74 11.26 -1.02
CA TRP A 205 3.75 11.99 -0.22
C TRP A 205 4.37 12.92 0.83
N HIS A 206 5.65 12.75 1.14
CA HIS A 206 6.42 13.67 1.99
C HIS A 206 6.47 15.09 1.39
N LYS A 207 6.46 15.23 0.06
CA LYS A 207 6.47 16.54 -0.60
C LYS A 207 5.17 17.31 -0.37
N ALA A 208 4.04 16.59 -0.34
CA ALA A 208 2.72 17.14 -0.06
C ALA A 208 2.45 17.32 1.45
N GLY A 209 3.42 17.03 2.33
CA GLY A 209 3.24 17.07 3.78
C GLY A 209 2.22 16.06 4.31
N ARG A 210 2.12 14.91 3.65
CA ARG A 210 1.11 13.87 3.90
C ARG A 210 1.74 12.50 4.16
N ALA A 211 3.01 12.47 4.55
CA ALA A 211 3.70 11.27 5.00
C ALA A 211 4.65 11.57 6.17
N PHE A 212 5.01 10.51 6.89
CA PHE A 212 6.09 10.55 7.87
C PHE A 212 6.76 9.19 8.00
N ASP A 213 8.06 9.23 8.29
CA ASP A 213 8.88 8.05 8.51
C ASP A 213 9.28 7.98 9.98
N THR A 214 8.85 6.92 10.65
CA THR A 214 9.32 6.62 12.01
C THR A 214 10.79 6.20 11.99
N ARG A 215 11.41 6.12 13.18
CA ARG A 215 12.77 5.56 13.26
C ARG A 215 12.74 4.08 12.92
N LEU A 216 13.54 3.71 11.92
CA LEU A 216 13.68 2.37 11.38
C LEU A 216 14.03 1.33 12.46
N ASP A 217 14.94 1.71 13.36
CA ASP A 217 15.24 0.97 14.58
C ASP A 217 14.89 1.86 15.78
N TYR A 218 14.10 1.31 16.70
CA TYR A 218 13.76 1.98 17.95
C TYR A 218 14.15 1.13 19.14
N THR A 219 15.26 1.54 19.74
CA THR A 219 15.78 0.98 20.99
C THR A 219 15.68 2.03 22.08
N ASP A 220 15.23 1.64 23.25
CA ASP A 220 15.31 2.47 24.44
C ASP A 220 16.26 1.84 25.48
N ALA A 221 16.33 2.43 26.69
CA ALA A 221 17.18 1.92 27.77
C ALA A 221 16.86 0.46 28.20
N ARG A 222 15.73 -0.10 27.75
CA ARG A 222 15.23 -1.45 28.04
C ARG A 222 15.51 -2.43 26.89
N GLY A 223 16.11 -1.99 25.78
CA GLY A 223 16.41 -2.80 24.60
C GLY A 223 15.51 -2.46 23.40
N SER A 224 15.33 -3.43 22.49
CA SER A 224 14.42 -3.26 21.33
C SER A 224 13.00 -3.04 21.85
N ALA A 225 12.45 -1.87 21.58
CA ALA A 225 11.08 -1.51 21.95
C ALA A 225 10.14 -1.56 20.74
N LEU A 226 10.65 -1.99 19.58
CA LEU A 226 9.90 -2.18 18.35
C LEU A 226 10.02 -3.63 17.89
N GLU A 227 8.87 -4.20 17.54
CA GLU A 227 8.71 -5.52 16.96
C GLU A 227 7.95 -5.41 15.64
N ILE A 228 8.37 -6.17 14.63
CA ILE A 228 7.81 -6.09 13.27
C ILE A 228 7.14 -7.41 12.92
N VAL A 229 5.89 -7.38 12.46
CA VAL A 229 5.15 -8.56 12.02
C VAL A 229 4.87 -8.44 10.53
N ARG A 230 5.22 -9.46 9.75
CA ARG A 230 4.88 -9.55 8.32
C ARG A 230 3.41 -9.90 8.16
N GLU A 231 2.74 -9.24 7.22
CA GLU A 231 1.41 -9.58 6.74
C GLU A 231 1.42 -9.58 5.22
N ASP A 232 1.07 -10.71 4.62
CA ASP A 232 0.87 -10.80 3.19
C ASP A 232 -0.62 -10.67 2.91
N GLN A 233 -0.98 -9.71 2.06
CA GLN A 233 -2.37 -9.42 1.73
C GLN A 233 -2.45 -9.10 0.24
N GLN A 234 -3.22 -9.90 -0.50
CA GLN A 234 -3.49 -9.67 -1.93
C GLN A 234 -2.22 -9.54 -2.77
N GLY A 235 -1.32 -10.51 -2.66
CA GLY A 235 -0.05 -10.53 -3.40
C GLY A 235 1.03 -9.56 -2.90
N GLU A 236 0.68 -8.61 -2.05
CA GLU A 236 1.61 -7.61 -1.50
C GLU A 236 2.09 -8.01 -0.10
N THR A 237 3.35 -7.72 0.19
CA THR A 237 3.90 -7.88 1.55
C THR A 237 3.84 -6.55 2.28
N PHE A 238 3.21 -6.55 3.44
CA PHE A 238 3.21 -5.44 4.38
C PHE A 238 3.84 -5.83 5.70
N PHE A 239 4.09 -4.82 6.52
CA PHE A 239 4.61 -5.00 7.86
C PHE A 239 3.80 -4.18 8.87
N ARG A 240 3.63 -4.74 10.06
CA ARG A 240 3.06 -4.06 11.23
C ARG A 240 4.12 -3.79 12.25
N MET A 241 3.99 -2.65 12.90
CA MET A 241 4.85 -2.21 14.00
C MET A 241 4.14 -2.40 15.34
N PHE A 242 4.79 -3.11 16.24
CA PHE A 242 4.36 -3.33 17.61
C PHE A 242 5.35 -2.69 18.55
N LEU A 243 4.87 -1.76 19.38
CA LEU A 243 5.70 -1.05 20.34
C LEU A 243 5.56 -1.66 21.72
N ARG A 244 6.67 -2.00 22.36
CA ARG A 244 6.67 -2.54 23.72
C ARG A 244 6.15 -1.47 24.67
N ALA A 245 5.10 -1.78 25.43
CA ALA A 245 4.49 -0.85 26.37
C ALA A 245 5.43 -0.55 27.54
N ALA A 246 5.36 0.67 28.08
CA ALA A 246 6.22 1.08 29.19
C ALA A 246 5.95 0.28 30.46
N ALA A 247 4.67 0.06 30.76
CA ALA A 247 4.21 -0.86 31.79
C ALA A 247 4.03 -2.26 31.19
N GLN A 248 4.42 -3.28 31.96
CA GLN A 248 4.34 -4.70 31.56
C GLN A 248 3.50 -5.50 32.56
N ASP A 249 2.65 -4.82 33.31
CA ASP A 249 1.72 -5.36 34.31
C ASP A 249 0.30 -5.59 33.74
N GLY A 250 0.10 -5.35 32.44
CA GLY A 250 -1.18 -5.45 31.75
C GLY A 250 -2.05 -4.20 31.79
N SER A 251 -1.58 -3.11 32.39
CA SER A 251 -2.29 -1.81 32.33
C SER A 251 -2.18 -1.10 30.97
N MET A 252 -1.21 -1.51 30.14
CA MET A 252 -0.92 -0.93 28.82
C MET A 252 -0.61 -2.03 27.80
N GLY A 253 -1.13 -1.88 26.59
CA GLY A 253 -0.94 -2.85 25.50
C GLY A 253 -1.60 -4.21 25.73
N GLU A 254 -1.33 -5.15 24.83
CA GLU A 254 -1.75 -6.54 24.94
C GLU A 254 -0.60 -7.51 24.61
N PRO A 255 -0.66 -8.78 25.05
CA PRO A 255 0.32 -9.77 24.64
C PRO A 255 0.31 -9.99 23.12
N MET A 256 1.49 -10.09 22.53
CA MET A 256 1.61 -10.39 21.10
C MET A 256 1.05 -11.78 20.79
N LYS A 257 0.27 -11.87 19.73
CA LYS A 257 -0.35 -13.12 19.24
C LYS A 257 0.40 -13.71 18.04
N GLN A 258 1.23 -12.89 17.40
CA GLN A 258 1.95 -13.24 16.18
C GLN A 258 3.46 -13.16 16.41
N ALA A 259 4.19 -14.05 15.74
CA ALA A 259 5.65 -14.09 15.80
C ALA A 259 6.25 -12.92 15.00
N PRO A 260 7.04 -12.03 15.63
CA PRO A 260 7.71 -10.96 14.91
C PRO A 260 8.86 -11.51 14.05
N TRP A 261 9.30 -10.70 13.09
CA TRP A 261 10.40 -10.99 12.18
C TRP A 261 11.66 -10.23 12.58
N ASP A 262 12.80 -10.90 12.50
CA ASP A 262 14.12 -10.28 12.47
C ASP A 262 14.51 -10.02 11.01
N LEU A 263 14.41 -8.74 10.64
CA LEU A 263 14.81 -8.24 9.31
C LEU A 263 16.26 -7.74 9.30
N GLY A 264 17.05 -8.03 10.34
CA GLY A 264 18.44 -7.61 10.47
C GLY A 264 19.38 -8.32 9.49
N TYR A 265 20.50 -7.67 9.19
CA TYR A 265 21.51 -8.20 8.26
C TYR A 265 21.96 -9.63 8.60
N ARG A 266 22.21 -9.92 9.89
CA ARG A 266 22.64 -11.25 10.34
C ARG A 266 21.59 -12.33 10.12
N ALA A 267 20.32 -12.03 10.39
CA ALA A 267 19.22 -12.96 10.20
C ALA A 267 19.09 -13.36 8.73
N ARG A 268 19.20 -12.38 7.82
CA ARG A 268 19.14 -12.59 6.37
C ARG A 268 20.30 -13.41 5.82
N TRP A 269 21.51 -13.23 6.37
CA TRP A 269 22.69 -13.97 5.91
C TRP A 269 22.62 -15.48 6.22
N ILE A 270 21.92 -15.87 7.29
CA ILE A 270 21.90 -17.27 7.78
C ILE A 270 20.95 -18.16 6.96
N ILE A 271 19.86 -17.61 6.45
CA ILE A 271 18.77 -18.38 5.82
C ILE A 271 18.84 -18.47 4.29
N GLY A 272 19.68 -17.65 3.65
CA GLY A 272 19.80 -17.58 2.19
C GLY A 272 19.08 -16.36 1.59
N ARG A 273 19.45 -16.01 0.35
CA ARG A 273 18.81 -14.90 -0.39
C ARG A 273 17.34 -15.25 -0.69
N GLY A 274 16.44 -14.29 -0.55
CA GLY A 274 15.02 -14.43 -0.91
C GLY A 274 14.08 -14.69 0.26
N GLU A 275 14.59 -14.98 1.46
CA GLU A 275 13.71 -15.29 2.61
C GLU A 275 13.32 -14.06 3.43
N GLY A 276 14.01 -12.92 3.25
CA GLY A 276 13.70 -11.63 3.85
C GLY A 276 13.91 -11.47 5.35
N GLY A 277 13.92 -12.54 6.12
CA GLY A 277 14.23 -12.49 7.55
C GLY A 277 13.84 -13.76 8.26
N VAL A 278 14.05 -13.78 9.58
CA VAL A 278 13.77 -14.96 10.41
C VAL A 278 12.62 -14.66 11.35
N LYS A 279 11.65 -15.56 11.47
CA LYS A 279 10.63 -15.48 12.54
C LYS A 279 11.30 -15.67 13.90
N LYS A 280 11.10 -14.70 14.78
CA LYS A 280 11.50 -14.76 16.20
C LYS A 280 10.41 -15.46 17.02
N PRO A 281 10.75 -16.07 18.17
CA PRO A 281 9.76 -16.46 19.16
C PRO A 281 8.88 -15.28 19.54
N VAL A 282 7.60 -15.53 19.82
CA VAL A 282 6.69 -14.50 20.34
C VAL A 282 7.25 -14.00 21.68
N PRO A 283 7.59 -12.70 21.80
CA PRO A 283 8.17 -12.19 23.02
C PRO A 283 7.13 -12.13 24.14
N TYR A 284 7.56 -12.37 25.38
CA TYR A 284 6.73 -12.15 26.55
C TYR A 284 6.60 -10.65 26.84
N GLY A 285 5.39 -10.21 27.16
CA GLY A 285 5.12 -8.83 27.55
C GLY A 285 3.84 -8.28 26.94
N PHE A 286 3.68 -6.97 27.05
CA PHE A 286 2.56 -6.22 26.51
C PHE A 286 3.03 -5.21 25.48
N TYR A 287 2.32 -5.13 24.35
CA TYR A 287 2.69 -4.38 23.18
C TYR A 287 1.48 -3.60 22.64
N VAL A 288 1.74 -2.45 22.04
CA VAL A 288 0.76 -1.62 21.36
C VAL A 288 0.94 -1.77 19.87
N ASP A 289 -0.13 -2.07 19.16
CA ASP A 289 -0.14 -2.12 17.71
C ASP A 289 -0.16 -0.70 17.13
N PHE A 290 1.01 -0.21 16.75
CA PHE A 290 1.14 1.14 16.22
C PHE A 290 0.48 1.27 14.85
N THR A 291 0.59 0.25 14.01
CA THR A 291 0.05 0.29 12.65
C THR A 291 -1.47 0.40 12.66
N GLU A 292 -2.13 -0.37 13.51
CA GLU A 292 -3.58 -0.30 13.68
C GLU A 292 -4.01 1.04 14.29
N LEU A 293 -3.24 1.55 15.26
CA LEU A 293 -3.51 2.86 15.83
C LEU A 293 -3.37 3.96 14.77
N ALA A 294 -2.29 3.96 13.98
CA ALA A 294 -2.07 4.91 12.89
C ALA A 294 -3.24 4.90 11.88
N ARG A 295 -3.69 3.70 11.50
CA ARG A 295 -4.85 3.50 10.61
C ARG A 295 -6.13 4.13 11.16
N ALA A 296 -6.38 4.02 12.47
CA ALA A 296 -7.54 4.65 13.11
C ALA A 296 -7.52 6.20 13.06
N TYR A 297 -6.37 6.81 12.77
CA TYR A 297 -6.22 8.24 12.54
C TYR A 297 -6.08 8.60 11.04
N GLY A 298 -6.24 7.64 10.14
CA GLY A 298 -6.16 7.82 8.68
C GLY A 298 -4.74 7.79 8.12
N TRP A 299 -3.78 7.25 8.87
CA TRP A 299 -2.41 7.05 8.39
C TRP A 299 -2.20 5.60 8.01
N GLU A 300 -1.89 5.37 6.74
CA GLU A 300 -1.79 4.06 6.14
C GLU A 300 -0.32 3.69 5.94
N ARG A 301 0.00 2.43 6.22
CA ARG A 301 1.27 1.84 5.80
C ARG A 301 1.32 1.68 4.28
N ILE A 302 2.50 1.50 3.74
CA ILE A 302 2.71 1.09 2.34
C ILE A 302 3.17 -0.37 2.27
N SER A 303 3.06 -0.97 1.09
CA SER A 303 3.67 -2.27 0.84
C SER A 303 5.19 -2.16 0.79
N ALA A 304 5.83 -3.28 1.07
CA ALA A 304 7.26 -3.45 0.94
C ALA A 304 7.62 -3.56 -0.54
N HIS A 305 8.71 -2.93 -0.95
CA HIS A 305 9.22 -3.06 -2.30
C HIS A 305 9.74 -4.48 -2.55
N ASP A 306 9.46 -5.03 -3.73
CA ASP A 306 9.87 -6.36 -4.16
C ASP A 306 10.47 -6.37 -5.58
N GLY A 307 10.98 -5.22 -6.04
CA GLY A 307 11.61 -5.07 -7.35
C GLY A 307 13.04 -5.60 -7.41
N ASP A 308 13.53 -5.91 -8.62
CA ASP A 308 14.82 -6.58 -8.87
C ASP A 308 16.02 -5.97 -8.13
N ASP A 309 16.11 -4.63 -8.11
CA ASP A 309 17.22 -3.88 -7.49
C ASP A 309 16.90 -3.36 -6.08
N PHE A 310 15.64 -3.44 -5.64
CA PHE A 310 15.17 -2.93 -4.35
C PHE A 310 14.06 -3.83 -3.78
N ASP A 311 14.47 -5.00 -3.28
CA ASP A 311 13.57 -6.02 -2.73
C ASP A 311 13.73 -6.13 -1.20
N TRP A 312 12.62 -6.08 -0.47
CA TRP A 312 12.54 -6.22 0.98
C TRP A 312 13.14 -7.53 1.48
N ARG A 313 13.21 -8.56 0.63
CA ARG A 313 13.82 -9.86 0.91
C ARG A 313 15.34 -9.79 1.02
N THR A 314 15.95 -8.78 0.40
CA THR A 314 17.42 -8.60 0.38
C THR A 314 17.86 -7.30 1.04
N ASN A 315 16.99 -6.30 1.09
CA ASN A 315 17.25 -4.98 1.65
C ASN A 315 16.23 -4.67 2.75
N LYS A 316 16.71 -4.37 3.98
CA LYS A 316 15.83 -3.98 5.08
C LYS A 316 15.08 -2.68 4.80
N VAL A 317 15.68 -1.76 4.06
CA VAL A 317 15.07 -0.47 3.70
C VAL A 317 13.94 -0.65 2.68
N ALA A 318 13.93 -1.72 1.91
CA ALA A 318 12.79 -2.01 1.02
C ALA A 318 11.56 -2.54 1.78
N ALA A 319 11.66 -2.86 3.08
CA ALA A 319 10.52 -3.32 3.87
C ALA A 319 9.52 -2.21 4.22
N GLU A 320 9.93 -0.94 4.19
CA GLU A 320 9.09 0.26 4.35
C GLU A 320 8.12 0.31 5.55
N TYR A 321 8.36 -0.53 6.57
CA TYR A 321 7.46 -0.64 7.72
C TYR A 321 7.37 0.64 8.56
N TRP A 322 8.32 1.56 8.40
CA TRP A 322 8.39 2.84 9.11
C TRP A 322 7.63 3.97 8.41
N HIS A 323 7.28 3.82 7.13
CA HIS A 323 6.63 4.85 6.31
C HIS A 323 5.12 4.79 6.48
N TYR A 324 4.52 5.92 6.81
CA TYR A 324 3.07 6.09 6.88
C TYR A 324 2.65 7.30 6.08
N GLN A 325 1.56 7.18 5.32
CA GLN A 325 1.03 8.24 4.50
C GLN A 325 -0.49 8.38 4.64
N ARG A 326 -1.00 9.57 4.32
CA ARG A 326 -2.43 9.88 4.38
C ARG A 326 -2.90 10.49 3.07
N MET A 327 -3.58 9.68 2.28
CA MET A 327 -3.98 10.05 0.93
C MET A 327 -5.29 10.84 0.89
N ASP A 328 -6.24 10.57 1.81
CA ASP A 328 -7.60 11.17 1.80
C ASP A 328 -8.24 11.16 0.40
N GLU A 329 -8.17 10.02 -0.30
CA GLU A 329 -8.71 9.81 -1.67
C GLU A 329 -8.05 10.66 -2.78
N LEU A 330 -7.01 11.43 -2.45
CA LEU A 330 -6.26 12.20 -3.43
C LEU A 330 -5.29 11.28 -4.18
N ASN A 331 -5.07 11.57 -5.45
CA ASN A 331 -3.82 11.18 -6.09
C ASN A 331 -2.69 12.14 -5.68
N TRP A 332 -1.45 11.76 -5.98
CA TRP A 332 -0.29 12.55 -5.58
C TRP A 332 -0.31 13.97 -6.15
N TYR A 333 -0.66 14.17 -7.42
CA TYR A 333 -0.66 15.50 -8.03
C TYR A 333 -1.72 16.42 -7.38
N GLN A 334 -2.91 15.88 -7.08
CA GLN A 334 -3.95 16.60 -6.34
C GLN A 334 -3.49 17.01 -4.95
N ALA A 335 -2.81 16.11 -4.23
CA ALA A 335 -2.23 16.39 -2.92
C ALA A 335 -1.12 17.44 -2.98
N MET A 336 -0.32 17.47 -4.04
CA MET A 336 0.68 18.52 -4.25
C MET A 336 0.05 19.89 -4.47
N ARG A 337 -1.07 19.97 -5.20
CA ARG A 337 -1.82 21.23 -5.45
C ARG A 337 -2.44 21.85 -4.19
N GLU A 338 -2.53 21.10 -3.10
CA GLU A 338 -2.96 21.65 -1.82
C GLU A 338 -1.95 22.62 -1.21
N VAL A 339 -0.65 22.44 -1.49
CA VAL A 339 0.45 23.17 -0.85
C VAL A 339 1.41 23.86 -1.82
N PHE A 340 1.31 23.61 -3.13
CA PHE A 340 2.13 24.24 -4.17
C PHE A 340 1.27 24.87 -5.28
N SER A 341 1.80 25.91 -5.92
CA SER A 341 1.17 26.57 -7.07
C SER A 341 1.25 25.70 -8.32
N GLU A 342 0.33 25.93 -9.26
CA GLU A 342 0.42 25.33 -10.60
C GLU A 342 1.74 25.74 -11.31
N THR A 343 2.27 26.94 -11.03
CA THR A 343 3.55 27.41 -11.57
C THR A 343 4.72 26.61 -11.02
N GLU A 344 4.76 26.33 -9.72
CA GLU A 344 5.79 25.49 -9.10
C GLU A 344 5.71 24.05 -9.60
N LEU A 345 4.49 23.49 -9.69
CA LEU A 345 4.30 22.12 -10.17
C LEU A 345 4.65 21.98 -11.64
N SER A 346 4.25 22.94 -12.48
CA SER A 346 4.55 22.90 -13.92
C SER A 346 6.04 23.04 -14.25
N THR A 347 6.86 23.54 -13.32
CA THR A 347 8.31 23.70 -13.52
C THR A 347 9.13 22.54 -12.99
N LEU A 348 8.70 21.91 -11.89
CA LEU A 348 9.47 20.90 -11.17
C LEU A 348 8.86 19.50 -11.19
N SER A 349 7.58 19.37 -11.52
CA SER A 349 6.82 18.13 -11.38
C SER A 349 5.78 17.95 -12.49
N ASP A 350 5.98 18.61 -13.64
CA ASP A 350 5.20 18.35 -14.83
C ASP A 350 5.65 17.07 -15.52
N TRP A 351 4.82 16.57 -16.41
CA TRP A 351 5.14 15.39 -17.19
C TRP A 351 6.47 15.50 -17.94
N ASN A 352 6.80 16.65 -18.53
CA ASN A 352 8.05 16.77 -19.29
C ASN A 352 9.28 16.69 -18.39
N THR A 353 9.20 17.25 -17.20
CA THR A 353 10.29 17.18 -16.22
C THR A 353 10.41 15.78 -15.65
N LEU A 354 9.31 15.18 -15.21
CA LEU A 354 9.32 13.85 -14.61
C LEU A 354 9.68 12.76 -15.63
N ALA A 355 8.98 12.68 -16.77
CA ALA A 355 9.24 11.65 -17.77
C ALA A 355 10.55 11.87 -18.52
N ASN A 356 10.81 13.10 -19.02
CA ASN A 356 11.93 13.29 -19.95
C ASN A 356 13.25 13.69 -19.29
N LYS A 357 13.21 14.46 -18.19
CA LYS A 357 14.45 14.93 -17.54
C LYS A 357 14.91 13.98 -16.43
N LEU A 358 13.97 13.40 -15.70
CA LEU A 358 14.24 12.48 -14.59
C LEU A 358 14.07 11.01 -14.98
N ASP A 359 13.78 10.73 -16.26
CA ASP A 359 13.62 9.38 -16.82
C ASP A 359 12.61 8.52 -16.03
N TYR A 360 11.52 9.16 -15.58
CA TYR A 360 10.53 8.50 -14.75
C TYR A 360 9.49 7.78 -15.60
N GLU A 361 9.09 6.58 -15.16
CA GLU A 361 8.18 5.72 -15.90
C GLU A 361 6.82 6.40 -16.17
N PRO A 362 6.42 6.59 -17.44
CA PRO A 362 5.21 7.33 -17.81
C PRO A 362 3.92 6.79 -17.17
N TYR A 363 3.82 5.47 -16.97
CA TYR A 363 2.64 4.87 -16.36
C TYR A 363 2.46 5.28 -14.89
N LEU A 364 3.56 5.46 -14.15
CA LEU A 364 3.51 5.91 -12.77
C LEU A 364 3.01 7.36 -12.69
N LEU A 365 3.39 8.21 -13.64
CA LEU A 365 2.90 9.59 -13.73
C LEU A 365 1.38 9.63 -13.91
N TYR A 366 0.87 8.77 -14.79
CA TYR A 366 -0.57 8.65 -15.02
C TYR A 366 -1.32 8.16 -13.76
N LEU A 367 -0.82 7.11 -13.09
CA LEU A 367 -1.39 6.60 -11.83
C LEU A 367 -1.42 7.66 -10.73
N LYS A 368 -0.44 8.57 -10.73
CA LYS A 368 -0.30 9.67 -9.76
C LYS A 368 -1.08 10.92 -10.17
N GLY A 369 -1.80 10.89 -11.30
CA GLY A 369 -2.67 11.96 -11.78
C GLY A 369 -1.94 13.18 -12.34
N VAL A 370 -0.68 13.00 -12.77
CA VAL A 370 0.12 14.08 -13.36
C VAL A 370 -0.43 14.43 -14.75
N PRO A 371 -0.74 15.71 -15.04
CA PRO A 371 -1.28 16.11 -16.34
C PRO A 371 -0.32 15.80 -17.50
N ALA A 372 -0.78 14.97 -18.43
CA ALA A 372 -0.03 14.65 -19.65
C ALA A 372 -0.13 15.80 -20.68
N PRO A 373 0.96 16.19 -21.36
CA PRO A 373 0.91 17.18 -22.42
C PRO A 373 0.14 16.62 -23.62
N SER A 374 -0.40 17.51 -24.46
CA SER A 374 -1.16 17.12 -25.65
C SER A 374 -0.39 16.29 -26.68
N LYS A 375 0.93 16.11 -26.51
CA LYS A 375 1.80 15.26 -27.34
C LYS A 375 2.17 13.94 -26.66
N ALA A 376 1.84 13.75 -25.39
CA ALA A 376 2.20 12.54 -24.64
C ALA A 376 1.35 11.31 -25.01
N TRP A 377 0.31 11.44 -25.83
CA TRP A 377 -0.44 10.31 -26.40
C TRP A 377 0.45 9.30 -27.15
N GLN A 378 1.64 9.70 -27.60
CA GLN A 378 2.62 8.80 -28.22
C GLN A 378 3.22 7.78 -27.24
N TRP A 379 3.17 8.03 -25.92
CA TRP A 379 3.62 7.08 -24.89
C TRP A 379 2.57 6.01 -24.58
N TYR A 380 1.30 6.27 -24.89
CA TYR A 380 0.24 5.24 -24.86
C TYR A 380 0.32 4.27 -26.05
N ALA A 381 1.13 4.60 -27.07
CA ALA A 381 1.29 3.81 -28.28
C ALA A 381 2.44 2.78 -28.21
N LEU A 382 2.95 2.49 -27.02
CA LEU A 382 3.69 1.25 -26.78
C LEU A 382 2.69 0.08 -26.81
N GLU A 383 2.23 -0.24 -28.02
CA GLU A 383 1.63 -1.53 -28.36
C GLU A 383 2.72 -2.65 -28.24
N PRO A 384 2.32 -3.90 -27.90
CA PRO A 384 3.22 -5.01 -27.57
C PRO A 384 4.18 -5.45 -28.69
#